data_AF-A0A7I9WNR5-F1
#
_entry.id   AF-A0A7I9WNR5-F1
#
_cell.length_a   1.000
_cell.length_b   1.000
_cell.length_c   1.000
_cell.angle_alpha   90.00
_cell.angle_beta   90.00
_cell.angle_gamma   90.00
#
_symmetry.space_group_name_H-M   'P 1'
#
loop_
_entity.id
_entity.type
_entity.pdbx_description
1 polymer ?
#
loop_
_entity_poly.entity_id
_entity_poly.type
_entity_poly.pdbx_seq_one_letter_code
_entity_poly.pdbx_strand_id
1 'polypeptide(L)'
;MKLTVTDVIEETHDARSLVFAVADNEQARLHYLPGQFLTLRVPTESGDAVARCYSLASSPHTDSAPKVTIKRVDGGHGSNWLCDNVATGQVIEALLPAGTFTPRTLDADLLLWAGGSGITPVMSILKSALASGTGKVTLVYANRDERSVIFAAELRELMAEHPDRLTVLHWLESVQGLPSEQHLTALARRLGAAESFICGPAPFMAAVQAALRNTGMPRTAVHVEVFTSLSGNPFAEIEHLDVGADDDSPTVTVTIDGGQHQLQWPRQATLVDVMLSAGLDVPYSCREGQCGSCAATLLGGEVDMPASEILEPDDIEAGTILGCQVRPVSDDIEVEF
;
A
#
# COMPACT_ATOMS: atom_id res chain seq x y z
N MET A 1 -9.29 13.44 -2.45
CA MET A 1 -9.22 13.87 -3.87
C MET A 1 -10.30 13.17 -4.70
N LYS A 2 -10.63 13.68 -5.89
CA LYS A 2 -11.62 13.09 -6.81
C LYS A 2 -10.95 12.63 -8.10
N LEU A 3 -11.15 11.37 -8.47
CA LEU A 3 -10.54 10.72 -9.63
C LEU A 3 -11.63 10.36 -10.63
N THR A 4 -11.46 10.72 -11.91
CA THR A 4 -12.42 10.35 -12.96
C THR A 4 -11.99 9.04 -13.60
N VAL A 5 -12.85 8.04 -13.64
CA VAL A 5 -12.58 6.76 -14.31
C VAL A 5 -12.59 6.98 -15.81
N THR A 6 -11.45 6.78 -16.47
CA THR A 6 -11.31 6.91 -17.92
C THR A 6 -11.48 5.58 -18.64
N ASP A 7 -11.16 4.48 -17.98
CA ASP A 7 -11.30 3.14 -18.55
C ASP A 7 -11.56 2.08 -17.48
N VAL A 8 -12.26 1.03 -17.89
CA VAL A 8 -12.57 -0.16 -17.07
C VAL A 8 -12.16 -1.39 -17.85
N ILE A 9 -11.04 -2.00 -17.46
CA ILE A 9 -10.42 -3.11 -18.18
C ILE A 9 -10.81 -4.43 -17.52
N GLU A 10 -11.27 -5.39 -18.31
CA GLU A 10 -11.47 -6.77 -17.87
C GLU A 10 -10.16 -7.56 -17.92
N GLU A 11 -9.54 -7.75 -16.75
CA GLU A 11 -8.28 -8.49 -16.62
C GLU A 11 -8.51 -10.00 -16.55
N THR A 12 -9.53 -10.42 -15.79
CA THR A 12 -9.99 -11.81 -15.67
C THR A 12 -11.50 -11.83 -15.45
N HIS A 13 -12.10 -13.03 -15.40
CA HIS A 13 -13.53 -13.18 -15.06
C HIS A 13 -13.92 -12.54 -13.71
N ASP A 14 -12.98 -12.40 -12.77
CA ASP A 14 -13.18 -11.93 -11.41
C ASP A 14 -12.35 -10.68 -11.04
N ALA A 15 -11.63 -10.07 -11.98
CA ALA A 15 -10.83 -8.87 -11.74
C ALA A 15 -11.06 -7.79 -12.81
N ARG A 16 -11.08 -6.52 -12.36
CA ARG A 16 -11.20 -5.34 -13.21
C ARG A 16 -10.12 -4.32 -12.84
N SER A 17 -9.56 -3.64 -13.83
CA SER A 17 -8.73 -2.47 -13.60
C SER A 17 -9.52 -1.19 -13.85
N LEU A 18 -9.33 -0.20 -12.98
CA LEU A 18 -9.87 1.14 -13.13
C LEU A 18 -8.70 2.08 -13.43
N VAL A 19 -8.76 2.75 -14.58
CA VAL A 19 -7.80 3.77 -14.98
C VAL A 19 -8.37 5.13 -14.65
N PHE A 20 -7.58 6.03 -14.05
CA PHE A 20 -8.07 7.32 -13.61
C PHE A 20 -7.39 8.50 -14.33
N ALA A 21 -8.19 9.50 -14.67
CA ALA A 21 -7.71 10.86 -14.90
C ALA A 21 -7.64 11.62 -13.57
N VAL A 22 -6.54 12.33 -13.41
CA VAL A 22 -6.29 13.26 -12.30
C VAL A 22 -6.55 14.67 -12.82
N ALA A 23 -7.36 15.44 -12.10
CA ALA A 23 -7.58 16.84 -12.47
C ALA A 23 -6.25 17.62 -12.40
N ASP A 24 -6.05 18.57 -13.31
CA ASP A 24 -4.79 19.33 -13.44
C ASP A 24 -4.32 19.97 -12.13
N ASN A 25 -5.26 20.44 -11.30
CA ASN A 25 -4.98 21.03 -10.00
C ASN A 25 -4.60 20.02 -8.91
N GLU A 26 -4.84 18.73 -9.12
CA GLU A 26 -4.50 17.64 -8.20
C GLU A 26 -3.28 16.82 -8.68
N GLN A 27 -2.76 17.07 -9.90
CA GLN A 27 -1.64 16.29 -10.44
C GLN A 27 -0.40 16.32 -9.55
N ALA A 28 -0.06 17.49 -8.98
CA ALA A 28 1.07 17.62 -8.06
C ALA A 28 0.88 16.82 -6.76
N ARG A 29 -0.38 16.54 -6.37
CA ARG A 29 -0.70 15.78 -5.16
C ARG A 29 -0.72 14.27 -5.40
N LEU A 30 -0.90 13.83 -6.64
CA LEU A 30 -0.88 12.41 -7.00
C LEU A 30 0.49 11.91 -7.47
N HIS A 31 1.57 12.38 -6.83
CA HIS A 31 2.86 11.73 -6.99
C HIS A 31 2.87 10.45 -6.15
N TYR A 32 3.21 9.31 -6.74
CA TYR A 32 3.28 8.02 -6.05
C TYR A 32 4.53 7.24 -6.42
N LEU A 33 4.97 6.40 -5.49
CA LEU A 33 6.06 5.45 -5.68
C LEU A 33 5.51 4.08 -6.10
N PRO A 34 6.27 3.29 -6.88
CA PRO A 34 5.82 1.97 -7.27
C PRO A 34 5.54 1.06 -6.07
N GLY A 35 4.43 0.33 -6.14
CA GLY A 35 3.97 -0.56 -5.08
C GLY A 35 3.06 0.09 -4.03
N GLN A 36 2.89 1.42 -4.05
CA GLN A 36 1.89 2.12 -3.24
C GLN A 36 0.45 1.82 -3.67
N PHE A 37 -0.51 2.23 -2.84
CA PHE A 37 -1.94 2.03 -3.04
C PHE A 37 -2.76 3.32 -2.91
N LEU A 38 -4.00 3.25 -3.41
CA LEU A 38 -5.03 4.25 -3.16
C LEU A 38 -6.12 3.68 -2.24
N THR A 39 -6.60 4.50 -1.31
CA THR A 39 -7.79 4.20 -0.52
C THR A 39 -9.00 4.81 -1.21
N LEU A 40 -9.88 3.97 -1.73
CA LEU A 40 -11.10 4.38 -2.44
C LEU A 40 -12.29 4.41 -1.50
N ARG A 41 -13.14 5.43 -1.65
CA ARG A 41 -14.46 5.50 -1.02
C ARG A 41 -15.46 4.69 -1.83
N VAL A 42 -16.02 3.64 -1.24
CA VAL A 42 -16.97 2.74 -1.88
C VAL A 42 -18.36 2.89 -1.26
N PRO A 43 -19.39 3.32 -2.02
CA PRO A 43 -20.75 3.48 -1.50
C PRO A 43 -21.36 2.19 -0.95
N THR A 44 -22.23 2.31 0.07
CA THR A 44 -23.07 1.22 0.58
C THR A 44 -24.55 1.49 0.28
N GLU A 45 -25.39 0.45 0.36
CA GLU A 45 -26.85 0.58 0.17
C GLU A 45 -27.52 1.49 1.20
N SER A 46 -26.92 1.65 2.40
CA SER A 46 -27.43 2.52 3.46
C SER A 46 -27.24 4.02 3.18
N GLY A 47 -26.50 4.38 2.13
CA GLY A 47 -26.07 5.76 1.87
C GLY A 47 -24.75 6.14 2.52
N ASP A 48 -24.15 5.23 3.31
CA ASP A 48 -22.80 5.39 3.86
C ASP A 48 -21.73 5.00 2.83
N ALA A 49 -20.47 4.97 3.26
CA ALA A 49 -19.38 4.44 2.46
C ALA A 49 -18.41 3.63 3.32
N VAL A 50 -17.77 2.64 2.69
CA VAL A 50 -16.62 1.93 3.25
C VAL A 50 -15.35 2.36 2.51
N ALA A 51 -14.22 2.35 3.20
CA ALA A 51 -12.93 2.60 2.59
C ALA A 51 -12.24 1.29 2.22
N ARG A 52 -11.65 1.20 1.03
CA ARG A 52 -10.89 0.02 0.60
C ARG A 52 -9.61 0.42 -0.09
N CYS A 53 -8.52 -0.20 0.32
CA CYS A 53 -7.19 0.00 -0.24
C CYS A 53 -7.01 -0.88 -1.49
N TYR A 54 -6.53 -0.29 -2.58
CA TYR A 54 -6.18 -1.00 -3.80
C TYR A 54 -4.83 -0.50 -4.32
N SER A 55 -3.87 -1.42 -4.41
CA SER A 55 -2.54 -1.11 -4.94
C SER A 55 -2.62 -0.57 -6.36
N LEU A 56 -1.78 0.43 -6.64
CA LEU A 56 -1.56 0.94 -7.97
C LEU A 56 -0.83 -0.14 -8.77
N ALA A 57 -1.45 -0.59 -9.84
CA ALA A 57 -0.89 -1.54 -10.81
C ALA A 57 -0.17 -0.83 -11.96
N SER A 58 -0.33 0.48 -12.10
CA SER A 58 0.44 1.33 -13.01
C SER A 58 1.80 1.70 -12.42
N SER A 59 2.78 1.93 -13.28
CA SER A 59 4.07 2.52 -12.95
C SER A 59 4.04 4.03 -13.17
N PRO A 60 4.54 4.83 -12.21
CA PRO A 60 4.68 6.27 -12.40
C PRO A 60 5.76 6.64 -13.43
N HIS A 61 6.52 5.66 -13.94
CA HIS A 61 7.61 5.85 -14.90
C HIS A 61 7.22 5.54 -16.34
N THR A 62 6.17 4.72 -16.56
CA THR A 62 5.78 4.27 -17.91
C THR A 62 4.33 4.51 -18.27
N ASP A 63 3.42 4.53 -17.29
CA ASP A 63 2.01 4.74 -17.55
C ASP A 63 1.65 6.23 -17.47
N SER A 64 0.83 6.70 -18.40
CA SER A 64 0.35 8.09 -18.41
C SER A 64 -0.72 8.37 -17.36
N ALA A 65 -1.28 7.34 -16.74
CA ALA A 65 -2.39 7.46 -15.81
C ALA A 65 -2.31 6.41 -14.69
N PRO A 66 -2.70 6.76 -13.45
CA PRO A 66 -2.83 5.80 -12.36
C PRO A 66 -3.90 4.75 -12.66
N LYS A 67 -3.59 3.49 -12.38
CA LYS A 67 -4.46 2.31 -12.55
C LYS A 67 -4.45 1.51 -11.27
N VAL A 68 -5.62 1.20 -10.71
CA VAL A 68 -5.76 0.18 -9.65
C VAL A 68 -6.45 -1.04 -10.22
N THR A 69 -6.23 -2.22 -9.62
CA THR A 69 -6.89 -3.45 -10.05
C THR A 69 -7.56 -4.14 -8.88
N ILE A 70 -8.84 -4.43 -9.07
CA ILE A 70 -9.74 -4.95 -8.06
C ILE A 70 -10.07 -6.38 -8.45
N LYS A 71 -9.75 -7.32 -7.56
CA LYS A 71 -10.23 -8.70 -7.66
C LYS A 71 -11.39 -8.89 -6.69
N ARG A 72 -12.45 -9.56 -7.14
CA ARG A 72 -13.60 -9.90 -6.29
C ARG A 72 -13.16 -10.77 -5.13
N VAL A 73 -13.75 -10.48 -3.97
CA VAL A 73 -13.62 -11.30 -2.75
C VAL A 73 -14.98 -11.91 -2.48
N ASP A 74 -15.04 -13.22 -2.24
CA ASP A 74 -16.29 -13.89 -1.93
C ASP A 74 -16.95 -13.26 -0.69
N GLY A 75 -18.24 -12.91 -0.80
CA GLY A 75 -18.97 -12.17 0.23
C GLY A 75 -18.50 -10.73 0.52
N GLY A 76 -17.50 -10.21 -0.18
CA GLY A 76 -16.96 -8.87 0.09
C GLY A 76 -17.75 -7.74 -0.57
N HIS A 77 -18.16 -6.71 0.18
CA HIS A 77 -18.91 -5.59 -0.39
C HIS A 77 -18.10 -4.78 -1.41
N GLY A 78 -16.95 -4.22 -0.99
CA GLY A 78 -16.27 -3.18 -1.76
C GLY A 78 -15.75 -3.62 -3.14
N SER A 79 -15.09 -4.78 -3.21
CA SER A 79 -14.55 -5.28 -4.48
C SER A 79 -15.64 -5.72 -5.45
N ASN A 80 -16.74 -6.31 -4.97
CA ASN A 80 -17.86 -6.66 -5.83
C ASN A 80 -18.57 -5.40 -6.33
N TRP A 81 -18.87 -4.44 -5.44
CA TRP A 81 -19.52 -3.19 -5.84
C TRP A 81 -18.71 -2.44 -6.90
N LEU A 82 -17.39 -2.31 -6.73
CA LEU A 82 -16.55 -1.63 -7.71
C LEU A 82 -16.55 -2.36 -9.06
N CYS A 83 -16.42 -3.68 -9.06
CA CYS A 83 -16.44 -4.46 -10.30
C CYS A 83 -17.81 -4.49 -11.01
N ASP A 84 -18.91 -4.30 -10.28
CA ASP A 84 -20.28 -4.34 -10.82
C ASP A 84 -20.81 -2.97 -11.29
N ASN A 85 -20.41 -1.89 -10.60
CA ASN A 85 -21.10 -0.59 -10.74
C ASN A 85 -20.24 0.51 -11.35
N VAL A 86 -18.92 0.33 -11.40
CA VAL A 86 -18.02 1.37 -11.92
C VAL A 86 -17.98 1.36 -13.44
N ALA A 87 -18.16 2.54 -14.03
CA ALA A 87 -18.10 2.76 -15.47
C ALA A 87 -17.29 4.02 -15.81
N THR A 88 -16.79 4.09 -17.04
CA THR A 88 -16.11 5.28 -17.58
C THR A 88 -16.95 6.54 -17.40
N GLY A 89 -16.29 7.64 -17.01
CA GLY A 89 -16.89 8.93 -16.74
C GLY A 89 -17.36 9.11 -15.28
N GLN A 90 -17.41 8.05 -14.48
CA GLN A 90 -17.74 8.18 -13.06
C GLN A 90 -16.57 8.78 -12.27
N VAL A 91 -16.91 9.47 -11.19
CA VAL A 91 -15.94 10.05 -10.27
C VAL A 91 -15.90 9.22 -8.99
N ILE A 92 -14.71 8.78 -8.61
CA ILE A 92 -14.44 8.07 -7.36
C ILE A 92 -13.64 8.98 -6.44
N GLU A 93 -14.07 9.08 -5.19
CA GLU A 93 -13.28 9.75 -4.15
C GLU A 93 -12.20 8.81 -3.63
N ALA A 94 -11.00 9.35 -3.46
CA ALA A 94 -9.84 8.61 -2.97
C ALA A 94 -9.00 9.47 -2.02
N LEU A 95 -8.27 8.82 -1.12
CA LEU A 95 -7.16 9.44 -0.37
C LEU A 95 -5.88 9.43 -1.21
N LEU A 96 -4.90 10.23 -0.80
CA LEU A 96 -3.60 10.29 -1.46
C LEU A 96 -2.88 8.92 -1.44
N PRO A 97 -1.95 8.69 -2.38
CA PRO A 97 -1.15 7.48 -2.41
C PRO A 97 -0.48 7.18 -1.07
N ALA A 98 -0.47 5.91 -0.70
CA ALA A 98 -0.04 5.43 0.61
C ALA A 98 0.70 4.09 0.51
N GLY A 99 1.40 3.71 1.59
CA GLY A 99 2.09 2.43 1.71
C GLY A 99 3.61 2.54 1.57
N THR A 100 4.30 1.57 2.15
CA THR A 100 5.76 1.49 2.26
C THR A 100 6.37 0.35 1.43
N PHE A 101 5.54 -0.43 0.72
CA PHE A 101 5.97 -1.51 -0.17
C PHE A 101 6.56 -0.97 -1.48
N THR A 102 7.66 -0.24 -1.38
CA THR A 102 8.38 0.37 -2.51
C THR A 102 9.87 0.03 -2.42
N PRO A 103 10.55 -0.26 -3.54
CA PRO A 103 12.00 -0.38 -3.58
C PRO A 103 12.68 0.93 -3.19
N ARG A 104 13.78 0.83 -2.45
CA ARG A 104 14.67 1.99 -2.18
C ARG A 104 15.46 2.40 -3.41
N THR A 105 15.71 1.45 -4.32
CA THR A 105 16.37 1.67 -5.60
C THR A 105 15.74 0.77 -6.67
N LEU A 106 15.70 1.25 -7.90
CA LEU A 106 15.26 0.49 -9.07
C LEU A 106 16.41 -0.29 -9.74
N ASP A 107 17.66 -0.06 -9.33
CA ASP A 107 18.84 -0.66 -9.95
C ASP A 107 19.20 -2.05 -9.43
N ALA A 108 18.59 -2.47 -8.32
CA ALA A 108 18.85 -3.76 -7.69
C ALA A 108 18.26 -4.93 -8.49
N ASP A 109 18.89 -6.11 -8.38
CA ASP A 109 18.25 -7.35 -8.81
C ASP A 109 17.07 -7.66 -7.87
N LEU A 110 15.87 -7.77 -8.44
CA LEU A 110 14.61 -7.95 -7.71
C LEU A 110 14.04 -9.36 -7.89
N LEU A 111 13.67 -9.98 -6.77
CA LEU A 111 12.88 -11.22 -6.76
C LEU A 111 11.47 -10.94 -6.24
N LEU A 112 10.51 -10.96 -7.15
CA LEU A 112 9.13 -10.58 -6.90
C LEU A 112 8.28 -11.85 -6.76
N TRP A 113 7.45 -11.91 -5.71
CA TRP A 113 6.55 -13.03 -5.43
C TRP A 113 5.12 -12.51 -5.34
N ALA A 114 4.29 -12.95 -6.28
CA ALA A 114 2.89 -12.59 -6.33
C ALA A 114 1.99 -13.82 -6.19
N GLY A 115 0.89 -13.67 -5.45
CA GLY A 115 -0.19 -14.66 -5.40
C GLY A 115 -1.53 -14.03 -5.76
N GLY A 116 -2.18 -14.49 -6.83
CA GLY A 116 -3.48 -13.95 -7.27
C GLY A 116 -3.46 -12.43 -7.49
N SER A 117 -4.28 -11.68 -6.75
CA SER A 117 -4.32 -10.21 -6.82
C SER A 117 -3.13 -9.52 -6.19
N GLY A 118 -2.26 -10.23 -5.45
CA GLY A 118 -1.00 -9.66 -4.95
C GLY A 118 -0.02 -9.24 -6.07
N ILE A 119 -0.35 -9.55 -7.33
CA ILE A 119 0.39 -9.04 -8.50
C ILE A 119 0.28 -7.52 -8.66
N THR A 120 -0.73 -6.86 -8.08
CA THR A 120 -1.00 -5.45 -8.37
C THR A 120 0.13 -4.51 -7.94
N PRO A 121 0.60 -4.48 -6.67
CA PRO A 121 1.76 -3.65 -6.33
C PRO A 121 3.03 -4.15 -7.02
N VAL A 122 3.15 -5.48 -7.19
CA VAL A 122 4.29 -6.14 -7.82
C VAL A 122 4.46 -5.72 -9.29
N MET A 123 3.36 -5.55 -10.03
CA MET A 123 3.36 -5.09 -11.42
C MET A 123 3.89 -3.65 -11.53
N SER A 124 3.48 -2.77 -10.60
CA SER A 124 3.98 -1.39 -10.55
C SER A 124 5.49 -1.33 -10.30
N ILE A 125 6.00 -2.15 -9.37
CA ILE A 125 7.43 -2.32 -9.10
C ILE A 125 8.16 -2.86 -10.34
N LEU A 126 7.66 -3.95 -10.92
CA LEU A 126 8.24 -4.61 -12.09
C LEU A 126 8.40 -3.64 -13.26
N LYS A 127 7.32 -2.93 -13.63
CA LYS A 127 7.33 -1.97 -14.73
C LYS A 127 8.31 -0.82 -14.49
N SER A 128 8.35 -0.30 -13.26
CA SER A 128 9.26 0.78 -12.89
C SER A 128 10.73 0.35 -12.94
N ALA A 129 11.06 -0.83 -12.42
CA ALA A 129 12.42 -1.35 -12.41
C ALA A 129 12.93 -1.65 -13.83
N LEU A 130 12.07 -2.15 -14.72
CA LEU A 130 12.45 -2.38 -16.12
C LEU A 130 12.68 -1.08 -16.89
N ALA A 131 11.87 -0.05 -16.64
CA ALA A 131 11.94 1.21 -17.36
C ALA A 131 13.06 2.14 -16.88
N SER A 132 13.29 2.20 -15.58
CA SER A 132 14.14 3.23 -14.96
C SER A 132 15.32 2.69 -14.17
N GLY A 133 15.47 1.37 -14.06
CA GLY A 133 16.57 0.73 -13.37
C GLY A 133 17.44 -0.14 -14.28
N THR A 134 18.52 -0.69 -13.72
CA THR A 134 19.44 -1.59 -14.44
C THR A 134 19.39 -3.07 -14.04
N GLY A 135 18.82 -3.41 -12.89
CA GLY A 135 18.85 -4.76 -12.33
C GLY A 135 18.00 -5.78 -13.10
N LYS A 136 18.20 -7.06 -12.82
CA LYS A 136 17.35 -8.15 -13.31
C LYS A 136 16.09 -8.25 -12.46
N VAL A 137 14.96 -8.53 -13.09
CA VAL A 137 13.68 -8.71 -12.41
C VAL A 137 13.19 -10.13 -12.65
N THR A 138 13.00 -10.88 -11.57
CA THR A 138 12.36 -12.20 -11.65
C THR A 138 11.04 -12.17 -10.90
N LEU A 139 9.95 -12.50 -11.58
CA LEU A 139 8.63 -12.66 -11.00
C LEU A 139 8.29 -14.15 -10.86
N VAL A 140 7.96 -14.60 -9.66
CA VAL A 140 7.29 -15.88 -9.42
C VAL A 140 5.82 -15.59 -9.11
N TYR A 141 4.92 -15.99 -10.02
CA TYR A 141 3.51 -15.64 -9.95
C TYR A 141 2.61 -16.87 -9.78
N ALA A 142 2.10 -17.06 -8.56
CA ALA A 142 1.23 -18.16 -8.18
C ALA A 142 -0.26 -17.85 -8.41
N ASN A 143 -0.93 -18.73 -9.13
CA ASN A 143 -2.35 -18.60 -9.50
C ASN A 143 -3.06 -19.96 -9.42
N ARG A 144 -4.39 -19.94 -9.33
CA ARG A 144 -5.20 -21.17 -9.30
C ARG A 144 -5.07 -21.93 -10.62
N ASP A 145 -5.27 -21.21 -11.72
CA ASP A 145 -5.19 -21.70 -13.09
C ASP A 145 -4.84 -20.56 -14.06
N GLU A 146 -4.65 -20.89 -15.33
CA GLU A 146 -4.28 -19.94 -16.39
C GLU A 146 -5.29 -18.79 -16.56
N ARG A 147 -6.59 -19.04 -16.33
CA ARG A 147 -7.66 -18.03 -16.48
C ARG A 147 -7.70 -17.03 -15.33
N SER A 148 -6.99 -17.34 -14.24
CA SER A 148 -6.87 -16.48 -13.06
C SER A 148 -5.63 -15.58 -13.07
N VAL A 149 -4.80 -15.67 -14.11
CA VAL A 149 -3.58 -14.84 -14.27
C VAL A 149 -3.98 -13.43 -14.69
N ILE A 150 -3.99 -12.51 -13.74
CA ILE A 150 -4.21 -11.08 -13.99
C ILE A 150 -3.00 -10.53 -14.77
N PHE A 151 -3.24 -9.63 -15.75
CA PHE A 151 -2.23 -9.05 -16.63
C PHE A 151 -1.47 -10.04 -17.53
N ALA A 152 -2.05 -11.19 -17.87
CA ALA A 152 -1.36 -12.22 -18.67
C ALA A 152 -0.83 -11.72 -20.03
N ALA A 153 -1.56 -10.81 -20.69
CA ALA A 153 -1.13 -10.20 -21.95
C ALA A 153 0.03 -9.21 -21.74
N GLU A 154 -0.12 -8.27 -20.79
CA GLU A 154 0.88 -7.26 -20.45
C GLU A 154 2.21 -7.92 -19.99
N LEU A 155 2.16 -8.98 -19.19
CA LEU A 155 3.36 -9.74 -18.80
C LEU A 155 4.08 -10.36 -20.01
N ARG A 156 3.33 -10.87 -21.00
CA ARG A 156 3.92 -11.45 -22.22
C ARG A 156 4.62 -10.38 -23.06
N GLU A 157 4.02 -9.20 -23.17
CA GLU A 157 4.59 -8.05 -23.87
C GLU A 157 5.89 -7.59 -23.18
N LEU A 158 5.86 -7.39 -21.86
CA LEU A 158 7.04 -7.00 -21.09
C LEU A 158 8.18 -8.03 -21.19
N MET A 159 7.86 -9.33 -21.21
CA MET A 159 8.87 -10.38 -21.41
C MET A 159 9.49 -10.32 -22.81
N ALA A 160 8.71 -9.97 -23.84
CA ALA A 160 9.20 -9.82 -25.20
C ALA A 160 10.04 -8.55 -25.38
N GLU A 161 9.71 -7.48 -24.67
CA GLU A 161 10.45 -6.20 -24.68
C GLU A 161 11.76 -6.29 -23.88
N HIS A 162 11.80 -7.09 -22.81
CA HIS A 162 12.94 -7.19 -21.89
C HIS A 162 13.47 -8.64 -21.72
N PRO A 163 13.82 -9.36 -22.80
CA PRO A 163 14.14 -10.79 -22.73
C PRO A 163 15.40 -11.11 -21.89
N ASP A 164 16.34 -10.16 -21.78
CA ASP A 164 17.57 -10.33 -21.00
C ASP A 164 17.44 -9.89 -19.53
N ARG A 165 16.36 -9.20 -19.18
CA ARG A 165 16.17 -8.59 -17.84
C ARG A 165 14.97 -9.11 -17.09
N LEU A 166 13.89 -9.53 -17.77
CA LEU A 166 12.67 -10.03 -17.13
C LEU A 166 12.57 -11.55 -17.27
N THR A 167 12.40 -12.23 -16.15
CA THR A 167 11.99 -13.64 -16.11
C THR A 167 10.67 -13.75 -15.35
N VAL A 168 9.64 -14.34 -15.97
CA VAL A 168 8.36 -14.65 -15.30
C VAL A 168 8.18 -16.16 -15.19
N LEU A 169 8.01 -16.63 -13.97
CA LEU A 169 7.74 -18.02 -13.63
C LEU A 169 6.31 -18.14 -13.12
N HIS A 170 5.42 -18.69 -13.95
CA HIS A 170 4.06 -19.00 -13.52
C HIS A 170 4.03 -20.29 -12.69
N TRP A 171 3.39 -20.21 -11.52
CA TRP A 171 3.04 -21.37 -10.71
C TRP A 171 1.53 -21.56 -10.75
N LEU A 172 1.05 -22.62 -11.38
CA LEU A 172 -0.39 -22.89 -11.50
C LEU A 172 -0.77 -24.06 -10.60
N GLU A 173 -1.65 -23.82 -9.64
CA GLU A 173 -2.17 -24.86 -8.74
C GLU A 173 -2.80 -26.03 -9.54
N SER A 174 -3.53 -25.71 -10.61
CA SER A 174 -4.15 -26.69 -11.51
C SER A 174 -3.16 -27.63 -12.21
N VAL A 175 -1.86 -27.28 -12.24
CA VAL A 175 -0.79 -28.06 -12.89
C VAL A 175 0.15 -28.69 -11.87
N GLN A 176 0.54 -27.93 -10.84
CA GLN A 176 1.63 -28.30 -9.92
C GLN A 176 1.16 -28.49 -8.47
N GLY A 177 -0.12 -28.22 -8.17
CA GLY A 177 -0.62 -28.08 -6.80
C GLY A 177 -0.12 -26.79 -6.13
N LEU A 178 -0.41 -26.63 -4.84
CA LEU A 178 0.08 -25.47 -4.08
C LEU A 178 1.61 -25.52 -3.91
N PRO A 179 2.31 -24.37 -3.99
CA PRO A 179 3.75 -24.34 -3.78
C PRO A 179 4.08 -24.68 -2.32
N SER A 180 5.00 -25.63 -2.12
CA SER A 180 5.54 -25.96 -0.80
C SER A 180 6.75 -25.07 -0.49
N GLU A 181 7.06 -24.90 0.80
CA GLU A 181 8.28 -24.21 1.25
C GLU A 181 9.54 -24.81 0.60
N GLN A 182 9.60 -26.13 0.43
CA GLN A 182 10.73 -26.80 -0.22
C GLN A 182 10.88 -26.38 -1.69
N HIS A 183 9.79 -26.32 -2.44
CA HIS A 183 9.81 -25.87 -3.83
C HIS A 183 10.25 -24.41 -3.93
N LEU A 184 9.70 -23.55 -3.08
CA LEU A 184 10.01 -22.11 -3.04
C LEU A 184 11.47 -21.87 -2.63
N THR A 185 12.00 -22.64 -1.67
CA THR A 185 13.41 -22.58 -1.26
C THR A 185 14.33 -22.94 -2.42
N ALA A 186 13.99 -23.98 -3.19
CA ALA A 186 14.80 -24.39 -4.34
C ALA A 186 14.81 -23.30 -5.44
N LEU A 187 13.66 -22.68 -5.70
CA LEU A 187 13.54 -21.54 -6.62
C LEU A 187 14.35 -20.34 -6.12
N ALA A 188 14.17 -19.93 -4.87
CA ALA A 188 14.87 -18.79 -4.28
C ALA A 188 16.41 -18.94 -4.37
N ARG A 189 16.93 -20.14 -4.06
CA ARG A 189 18.38 -20.44 -4.18
C ARG A 189 18.90 -20.34 -5.60
N ARG A 190 18.09 -20.76 -6.58
CA ARG A 190 18.49 -20.76 -7.99
C ARG A 190 18.46 -19.36 -8.59
N LEU A 191 17.47 -18.55 -8.20
CA LEU A 191 17.24 -17.24 -8.78
C LEU A 191 18.23 -16.23 -8.22
N GLY A 192 18.30 -16.12 -6.88
CA GLY A 192 19.11 -15.09 -6.20
C GLY A 192 18.64 -13.67 -6.50
N ALA A 193 18.71 -12.77 -5.52
CA ALA A 193 18.41 -11.35 -5.72
C ALA A 193 18.97 -10.52 -4.56
N ALA A 194 19.07 -9.22 -4.77
CA ALA A 194 19.45 -8.26 -3.74
C ALA A 194 18.27 -7.93 -2.81
N GLU A 195 17.07 -7.76 -3.39
CA GLU A 195 15.84 -7.50 -2.64
C GLU A 195 14.70 -8.42 -3.10
N SER A 196 13.78 -8.71 -2.19
CA SER A 196 12.61 -9.55 -2.45
C SER A 196 11.33 -8.87 -1.98
N PHE A 197 10.31 -8.86 -2.85
CA PHE A 197 9.01 -8.26 -2.58
C PHE A 197 7.93 -9.34 -2.66
N ILE A 198 7.08 -9.44 -1.63
CA ILE A 198 6.10 -10.52 -1.47
C ILE A 198 4.71 -9.92 -1.26
N CYS A 199 3.75 -10.30 -2.09
CA CYS A 199 2.34 -9.98 -1.87
C CYS A 199 1.43 -11.12 -2.37
N GLY A 200 0.44 -11.52 -1.56
CA GLY A 200 -0.50 -12.58 -1.93
C GLY A 200 -1.27 -13.14 -0.73
N PRO A 201 -1.87 -14.33 -0.86
CA PRO A 201 -2.56 -14.98 0.26
C PRO A 201 -1.61 -15.31 1.42
N ALA A 202 -2.07 -15.20 2.66
CA ALA A 202 -1.25 -15.42 3.85
C ALA A 202 -0.46 -16.75 3.87
N PRO A 203 -1.03 -17.91 3.49
CA PRO A 203 -0.26 -19.16 3.43
C PRO A 203 0.89 -19.13 2.42
N PHE A 204 0.68 -18.47 1.27
CA PHE A 204 1.71 -18.30 0.25
C PHE A 204 2.83 -17.40 0.75
N MET A 205 2.49 -16.24 1.30
CA MET A 205 3.50 -15.29 1.81
C MET A 205 4.32 -15.89 2.95
N ALA A 206 3.69 -16.63 3.87
CA ALA A 206 4.40 -17.32 4.95
C ALA A 206 5.42 -18.35 4.42
N ALA A 207 5.03 -19.13 3.40
CA ALA A 207 5.91 -20.11 2.77
C ALA A 207 7.08 -19.46 2.02
N VAL A 208 6.85 -18.34 1.32
CA VAL A 208 7.92 -17.58 0.64
C VAL A 208 8.89 -16.98 1.67
N GLN A 209 8.39 -16.36 2.75
CA GLN A 209 9.24 -15.82 3.80
C GLN A 209 10.10 -16.90 4.45
N ALA A 210 9.54 -18.08 4.73
CA ALA A 210 10.29 -19.22 5.24
C ALA A 210 11.38 -19.68 4.25
N ALA A 211 11.03 -19.76 2.97
CA ALA A 211 11.97 -20.11 1.90
C ALA A 211 13.16 -19.13 1.82
N LEU A 212 12.91 -17.82 1.85
CA LEU A 212 13.97 -16.79 1.81
C LEU A 212 14.85 -16.80 3.06
N ARG A 213 14.26 -17.05 4.24
CA ARG A 213 15.07 -17.26 5.47
C ARG A 213 15.99 -18.48 5.32
N ASN A 214 15.51 -19.57 4.72
CA ASN A 214 16.30 -20.78 4.48
C ASN A 214 17.39 -20.61 3.41
N THR A 215 17.38 -19.52 2.64
CA THR A 215 18.48 -19.14 1.74
C THR A 215 19.47 -18.18 2.39
N GLY A 216 19.20 -17.71 3.62
CA GLY A 216 20.03 -16.74 4.32
C GLY A 216 19.82 -15.30 3.84
N MET A 217 18.70 -14.99 3.16
CA MET A 217 18.40 -13.61 2.77
C MET A 217 18.19 -12.76 4.04
N PRO A 218 18.86 -11.59 4.16
CA PRO A 218 18.66 -10.70 5.28
C PRO A 218 17.20 -10.25 5.38
N ARG A 219 16.67 -10.13 6.61
CA ARG A 219 15.29 -9.68 6.83
C ARG A 219 15.02 -8.30 6.21
N THR A 220 16.00 -7.39 6.29
CA THR A 220 15.92 -6.02 5.75
C THR A 220 15.88 -5.94 4.21
N ALA A 221 16.06 -7.07 3.53
CA ALA A 221 15.94 -7.22 2.08
C ALA A 221 14.64 -7.94 1.68
N VAL A 222 13.77 -8.29 2.64
CA VAL A 222 12.49 -8.96 2.41
C VAL A 222 11.35 -8.02 2.78
N HIS A 223 10.61 -7.59 1.78
CA HIS A 223 9.48 -6.67 1.91
C HIS A 223 8.18 -7.43 1.69
N VAL A 224 7.19 -7.20 2.54
CA VAL A 224 5.91 -7.92 2.51
C VAL A 224 4.76 -6.92 2.56
N GLU A 225 3.79 -7.07 1.67
CA GLU A 225 2.53 -6.32 1.68
C GLU A 225 1.37 -7.27 1.98
N VAL A 226 0.59 -6.92 3.01
CA VAL A 226 -0.60 -7.69 3.43
C VAL A 226 -1.85 -6.88 3.13
N PHE A 227 -2.77 -7.45 2.35
CA PHE A 227 -4.06 -6.80 2.07
C PHE A 227 -5.01 -6.97 3.25
N THR A 228 -5.14 -5.91 4.04
CA THR A 228 -6.05 -5.84 5.19
C THR A 228 -7.29 -5.02 4.84
N SER A 229 -8.45 -5.45 5.31
CA SER A 229 -9.68 -4.64 5.25
C SER A 229 -9.72 -3.69 6.43
N LEU A 230 -9.95 -2.41 6.15
CA LEU A 230 -10.16 -1.40 7.18
C LEU A 230 -11.46 -1.69 7.95
N SER A 231 -11.38 -1.56 9.27
CA SER A 231 -12.51 -1.75 10.18
C SER A 231 -13.30 -0.46 10.40
N GLY A 232 -12.63 0.69 10.30
CA GLY A 232 -13.18 2.02 10.35
C GLY A 232 -13.41 2.66 8.97
N ASN A 233 -13.90 3.90 9.00
CA ASN A 233 -14.09 4.72 7.81
C ASN A 233 -13.21 5.98 7.91
N PRO A 234 -12.03 6.03 7.25
CA PRO A 234 -11.18 7.21 7.23
C PRO A 234 -11.85 8.43 6.57
N PHE A 235 -12.94 8.24 5.82
CA PHE A 235 -13.75 9.32 5.25
C PHE A 235 -14.89 9.78 6.16
N ALA A 236 -15.03 9.23 7.37
CA ALA A 236 -16.03 9.71 8.32
C ALA A 236 -15.70 11.15 8.74
N GLU A 237 -16.75 11.96 8.92
CA GLU A 237 -16.58 13.30 9.46
C GLU A 237 -15.88 13.24 10.81
N ILE A 238 -14.97 14.19 11.01
CA ILE A 238 -14.19 14.29 12.23
C ILE A 238 -15.04 15.11 13.18
N GLU A 239 -15.54 14.46 14.23
CA GLU A 239 -16.17 15.19 15.33
C GLU A 239 -15.15 16.20 15.83
N HIS A 240 -15.51 17.48 15.81
CA HIS A 240 -14.66 18.52 16.37
C HIS A 240 -14.38 18.15 17.83
N LEU A 241 -13.13 17.85 18.11
CA LEU A 241 -12.69 17.64 19.48
C LEU A 241 -12.89 18.96 20.21
N ASP A 242 -13.80 18.95 21.19
CA ASP A 242 -14.08 20.11 22.01
C ASP A 242 -12.85 20.35 22.88
N VAL A 243 -11.90 21.14 22.38
CA VAL A 243 -10.69 21.62 23.09
C VAL A 243 -11.07 22.68 24.13
N GLY A 244 -12.19 22.47 24.82
CA GLY A 244 -12.68 23.32 25.88
C GLY A 244 -11.97 22.99 27.18
N ALA A 245 -10.91 23.73 27.49
CA ALA A 245 -10.36 24.00 28.84
C ALA A 245 -10.43 22.89 29.91
N ASP A 246 -10.29 21.61 29.53
CA ASP A 246 -9.99 20.53 30.46
C ASP A 246 -8.47 20.56 30.70
N ASP A 247 -8.07 20.51 31.97
CA ASP A 247 -6.70 20.73 32.49
C ASP A 247 -5.68 19.64 32.05
N ASP A 248 -6.07 18.73 31.15
CA ASP A 248 -5.31 17.54 30.75
C ASP A 248 -5.14 17.41 29.22
N SER A 249 -4.82 18.54 28.56
CA SER A 249 -4.43 18.57 27.15
C SER A 249 -2.98 19.06 27.01
N PRO A 250 -2.00 18.15 26.89
CA PRO A 250 -0.64 18.50 26.50
C PRO A 250 -0.56 19.42 25.28
N THR A 251 0.53 20.18 25.19
CA THR A 251 0.83 20.98 24.01
C THR A 251 1.72 20.19 23.06
N VAL A 252 1.37 20.19 21.78
CA VAL A 252 2.21 19.62 20.72
C VAL A 252 2.59 20.67 19.70
N THR A 253 3.88 20.72 19.39
CA THR A 253 4.42 21.49 18.28
C THR A 253 4.65 20.54 17.11
N VAL A 254 3.91 20.74 16.03
CA VAL A 254 4.01 19.93 14.82
C VAL A 254 4.66 20.73 13.71
N THR A 255 5.73 20.20 13.15
CA THR A 255 6.33 20.68 11.90
C THR A 255 5.80 19.83 10.74
N ILE A 256 5.19 20.46 9.75
CA ILE A 256 4.67 19.81 8.55
C ILE A 256 4.81 20.74 7.35
N ASP A 257 5.30 20.24 6.21
CA ASP A 257 5.57 21.03 5.00
C ASP A 257 6.43 22.29 5.24
N GLY A 258 7.33 22.23 6.22
CA GLY A 258 8.18 23.35 6.65
C GLY A 258 7.47 24.45 7.45
N GLY A 259 6.17 24.29 7.75
CA GLY A 259 5.40 25.12 8.67
C GLY A 259 5.36 24.51 10.07
N GLN A 260 5.32 25.37 11.10
CA GLN A 260 5.22 24.95 12.50
C GLN A 260 3.87 25.35 13.10
N HIS A 261 3.19 24.40 13.71
CA HIS A 261 1.85 24.55 14.27
C HIS A 261 1.84 24.11 15.74
N GLN A 262 1.24 24.90 16.62
CA GLN A 262 1.07 24.53 18.03
C GLN A 262 -0.40 24.19 18.29
N LEU A 263 -0.65 22.98 18.80
CA LEU A 263 -1.98 22.46 19.06
C LEU A 263 -2.11 21.99 20.51
N GLN A 264 -3.33 21.98 21.03
CA GLN A 264 -3.67 21.26 22.26
C GLN A 264 -4.03 19.83 21.88
N TRP A 265 -3.41 18.85 22.53
CA TRP A 265 -3.56 17.43 22.23
C TRP A 265 -4.17 16.71 23.44
N PRO A 266 -5.51 16.52 23.47
CA PRO A 266 -6.17 15.77 24.55
C PRO A 266 -5.62 14.33 24.65
N ARG A 267 -5.34 13.84 25.86
CA ARG A 267 -4.67 12.54 26.06
C ARG A 267 -5.37 11.33 25.45
N GLN A 268 -6.68 11.40 25.29
CA GLN A 268 -7.51 10.35 24.70
C GLN A 268 -7.45 10.31 23.16
N ALA A 269 -7.11 11.44 22.53
CA ALA A 269 -7.17 11.62 21.08
C ALA A 269 -5.86 11.21 20.39
N THR A 270 -5.95 10.77 19.15
CA THR A 270 -4.75 10.51 18.33
C THR A 270 -4.24 11.81 17.71
N LEU A 271 -2.94 11.87 17.39
CA LEU A 271 -2.35 13.08 16.80
C LEU A 271 -3.02 13.45 15.46
N VAL A 272 -3.29 12.46 14.62
CA VAL A 272 -3.95 12.67 13.32
C VAL A 272 -5.35 13.26 13.50
N ASP A 273 -6.14 12.78 14.47
CA ASP A 273 -7.49 13.32 14.71
C ASP A 273 -7.42 14.79 15.18
N VAL A 274 -6.46 15.11 16.06
CA VAL A 274 -6.23 16.48 16.54
C VAL A 274 -5.83 17.41 15.39
N MET A 275 -4.85 17.01 14.57
CA MET A 275 -4.39 17.81 13.43
C MET A 275 -5.50 18.06 12.41
N LEU A 276 -6.28 17.03 12.08
CA LEU A 276 -7.39 17.16 11.15
C LEU A 276 -8.52 18.02 11.73
N SER A 277 -8.82 17.92 13.03
CA SER A 277 -9.80 18.79 13.70
C SER A 277 -9.38 20.27 13.70
N ALA A 278 -8.06 20.53 13.69
CA ALA A 278 -7.48 21.86 13.54
C ALA A 278 -7.40 22.34 12.07
N GLY A 279 -7.84 21.52 11.11
CA GLY A 279 -7.83 21.84 9.69
C GLY A 279 -6.46 21.73 9.01
N LEU A 280 -5.51 20.99 9.60
CA LEU A 280 -4.20 20.74 9.00
C LEU A 280 -4.26 19.57 8.00
N ASP A 281 -3.52 19.69 6.89
CA ASP A 281 -3.41 18.64 5.86
C ASP A 281 -2.35 17.59 6.27
N VAL A 282 -2.62 16.83 7.33
CA VAL A 282 -1.73 15.75 7.79
C VAL A 282 -1.75 14.55 6.83
N PRO A 283 -0.61 13.89 6.54
CA PRO A 283 -0.62 12.68 5.73
C PRO A 283 -1.28 11.52 6.48
N TYR A 284 -2.34 10.95 5.91
CA TYR A 284 -2.99 9.74 6.43
C TYR A 284 -3.71 8.94 5.34
N SER A 285 -3.99 7.67 5.62
CA SER A 285 -4.78 6.82 4.72
C SER A 285 -5.72 5.87 5.48
N CYS A 286 -5.20 5.00 6.34
CA CYS A 286 -6.03 4.01 7.05
C CYS A 286 -6.68 4.50 8.36
N ARG A 287 -6.02 5.41 9.09
CA ARG A 287 -6.34 5.79 10.49
C ARG A 287 -6.38 4.61 11.49
N GLU A 288 -5.75 3.48 11.17
CA GLU A 288 -5.76 2.24 11.97
C GLU A 288 -4.36 1.63 12.17
N GLY A 289 -3.29 2.36 11.83
CA GLY A 289 -1.91 1.88 11.99
C GLY A 289 -1.46 0.84 10.95
N GLN A 290 -2.21 0.65 9.86
CA GLN A 290 -2.00 -0.42 8.86
C GLN A 290 -1.30 0.03 7.57
N CYS A 291 -0.99 1.33 7.40
CA CYS A 291 -0.49 1.87 6.12
C CYS A 291 0.83 2.65 6.18
N GLY A 292 1.27 3.06 7.37
CA GLY A 292 2.46 3.91 7.54
C GLY A 292 2.33 5.35 7.04
N SER A 293 1.24 5.78 6.39
CA SER A 293 1.12 7.14 5.84
C SER A 293 1.25 8.27 6.85
N CYS A 294 0.84 8.04 8.09
CA CYS A 294 0.95 9.03 9.17
C CYS A 294 2.25 8.85 9.98
N ALA A 295 3.27 8.22 9.40
CA ALA A 295 4.57 8.12 10.04
C ALA A 295 5.15 9.53 10.23
N ALA A 296 5.71 9.78 11.41
CA ALA A 296 6.32 11.04 11.80
C ALA A 296 7.51 10.76 12.73
N THR A 297 8.38 11.75 12.90
CA THR A 297 9.51 11.68 13.82
C THR A 297 9.18 12.42 15.12
N LEU A 298 9.31 11.74 16.25
CA LEU A 298 9.24 12.36 17.57
C LEU A 298 10.58 13.04 17.87
N LEU A 299 10.59 14.38 17.90
CA LEU A 299 11.79 15.19 18.16
C LEU A 299 11.99 15.44 19.66
N GLY A 300 10.89 15.50 20.41
CA GLY A 300 10.92 15.75 21.85
C GLY A 300 9.61 15.35 22.54
N GLY A 301 9.69 15.03 23.83
CA GLY A 301 8.57 14.53 24.63
C GLY A 301 8.46 13.01 24.64
N GLU A 302 7.34 12.50 25.18
CA GLU A 302 7.04 11.08 25.31
C GLU A 302 5.61 10.80 24.83
N VAL A 303 5.44 9.73 24.08
CA VAL A 303 4.15 9.26 23.56
C VAL A 303 4.00 7.77 23.81
N ASP A 304 2.76 7.34 23.99
CA ASP A 304 2.40 5.92 24.05
C ASP A 304 1.92 5.48 22.67
N MET A 305 2.48 4.38 22.16
CA MET A 305 2.11 3.77 20.88
C MET A 305 1.87 2.28 21.07
N PRO A 306 0.72 1.74 20.61
CA PRO A 306 0.52 0.30 20.52
C PRO A 306 1.59 -0.38 19.66
N ALA A 307 1.74 -1.70 19.83
CA ALA A 307 2.65 -2.47 18.98
C ALA A 307 2.28 -2.30 17.50
N SER A 308 3.28 -1.94 16.69
CA SER A 308 3.12 -1.70 15.26
C SER A 308 3.55 -2.94 14.47
N GLU A 309 2.75 -3.31 13.46
CA GLU A 309 3.14 -4.30 12.45
C GLU A 309 3.80 -3.66 11.22
N ILE A 310 3.78 -2.32 11.14
CA ILE A 310 4.27 -1.53 9.99
C ILE A 310 5.66 -0.96 10.24
N LEU A 311 5.95 -0.55 11.47
CA LEU A 311 7.24 0.00 11.85
C LEU A 311 8.14 -1.12 12.40
N GLU A 312 9.40 -1.13 11.97
CA GLU A 312 10.39 -2.03 12.57
C GLU A 312 10.81 -1.52 13.96
N PRO A 313 11.32 -2.39 14.86
CA PRO A 313 11.80 -1.97 16.17
C PRO A 313 12.86 -0.85 16.09
N ASP A 314 13.73 -0.91 15.09
CA ASP A 314 14.78 0.09 14.87
C ASP A 314 14.19 1.44 14.44
N ASP A 315 13.08 1.46 13.69
CA ASP A 315 12.37 2.69 13.32
C ASP A 315 11.78 3.36 14.57
N ILE A 316 11.17 2.55 15.45
CA ILE A 316 10.58 3.01 16.72
C ILE A 316 11.68 3.54 17.65
N GLU A 317 12.82 2.86 17.74
CA GLU A 317 13.98 3.30 18.53
C GLU A 317 14.57 4.61 17.99
N ALA A 318 14.54 4.80 16.65
CA ALA A 318 14.93 6.05 16.01
C ALA A 318 13.91 7.20 16.19
N GLY A 319 12.81 6.97 16.91
CA GLY A 319 11.78 7.97 17.19
C GLY A 319 10.65 8.02 16.16
N THR A 320 10.54 7.05 15.26
CA THR A 320 9.43 6.99 14.30
C THR A 320 8.15 6.55 14.99
N ILE A 321 7.09 7.32 14.78
CA ILE A 321 5.77 7.11 15.38
C ILE A 321 4.67 7.09 14.33
N LEU A 322 3.53 6.44 14.62
CA LEU A 322 2.33 6.50 13.79
C LEU A 322 1.31 7.48 14.39
N GLY A 323 1.17 8.65 13.78
CA GLY A 323 0.27 9.73 14.24
C GLY A 323 -1.18 9.31 14.50
N CYS A 324 -1.69 8.31 13.77
CA CYS A 324 -3.06 7.78 13.96
C CYS A 324 -3.19 6.74 15.09
N GLN A 325 -2.11 6.43 15.81
CA GLN A 325 -2.09 5.45 16.90
C GLN A 325 -1.58 6.05 18.21
N VAL A 326 -0.64 7.00 18.14
CA VAL A 326 -0.01 7.59 19.32
C VAL A 326 -0.94 8.45 20.16
N ARG A 327 -0.64 8.52 21.46
CA ARG A 327 -1.25 9.42 22.45
C ARG A 327 -0.16 10.08 23.30
N PRO A 328 -0.38 11.31 23.81
CA PRO A 328 0.64 12.07 24.51
C PRO A 328 0.81 11.58 25.96
N VAL A 329 2.05 11.34 26.36
CA VAL A 329 2.42 10.99 27.74
C VAL A 329 3.01 12.22 28.45
N SER A 330 3.91 12.96 27.81
CA SER A 330 4.42 14.23 28.34
C SER A 330 3.49 15.42 28.03
N ASP A 331 3.70 16.54 28.73
CA ASP A 331 2.90 17.76 28.58
C ASP A 331 3.38 18.68 27.44
N ASP A 332 4.61 18.49 26.99
CA ASP A 332 5.22 19.19 25.85
C ASP A 332 5.86 18.16 24.92
N ILE A 333 5.51 18.24 23.63
CA ILE A 333 5.86 17.27 22.61
C ILE A 333 6.20 18.00 21.30
N GLU A 334 7.25 17.56 20.62
CA GLU A 334 7.65 18.05 19.30
C GLU A 334 7.63 16.90 18.27
N VAL A 335 6.92 17.08 17.16
CA VAL A 335 6.77 16.08 16.09
C VAL A 335 7.03 16.72 14.72
N GLU A 336 7.71 15.99 13.84
CA GLU A 336 7.93 16.39 12.45
C GLU A 336 7.38 15.34 11.46
N PHE A 337 6.58 15.81 10.49
CA PHE A 337 6.04 15.04 9.37
C PHE A 337 6.81 15.29 8.07
#